data_AF-A0A076HH09-F1
#
_entry.id   AF-A0A076HH09-F1
#
_cell.length_a   1.000
_cell.length_b   1.000
_cell.length_c   1.000
_cell.angle_alpha   90.00
_cell.angle_beta   90.00
_cell.angle_gamma   90.00
#
_symmetry.space_group_name_H-M   'P 1'
#
loop_
_entity.id
_entity.type
_entity.pdbx_description
1 polymer ?
#
loop_
_entity_poly.entity_id
_entity_poly.type
_entity_poly.pdbx_seq_one_letter_code
_entity_poly.pdbx_strand_id
1 'polypeptide(L)'
;MGPIRSSLVLSAAALIGALGSVSPTVNAAEATEEKGAKIYCFMRSSGNDHTVSWNAAYAVIKRQGSGMFKTSPEHASVMITEAVVKDPGNFPDCGQFLGDLFGGNTQPANAATLGQSSSIPSSTDDTTRYSY
;
A
#
# COMPACT_ATOMS: atom_id res chain seq x y z
N MET A 1 -25.63 55.53 -52.60
CA MET A 1 -25.67 54.25 -51.88
C MET A 1 -24.27 53.94 -51.34
N GLY A 2 -24.14 53.65 -50.03
CA GLY A 2 -22.85 53.48 -49.32
C GLY A 2 -22.22 52.07 -49.47
N PRO A 3 -21.38 51.57 -48.52
CA PRO A 3 -20.85 52.14 -47.26
C PRO A 3 -19.27 52.16 -47.20
N ILE A 4 -18.55 53.04 -46.46
CA ILE A 4 -18.24 53.05 -44.99
C ILE A 4 -17.43 51.80 -44.56
N ARG A 5 -16.31 51.77 -43.81
CA ARG A 5 -15.51 52.71 -43.00
C ARG A 5 -14.25 51.99 -42.45
N SER A 6 -13.31 52.80 -41.93
CA SER A 6 -12.52 52.61 -40.69
C SER A 6 -11.50 51.47 -40.56
N SER A 7 -10.24 51.91 -40.56
CA SER A 7 -9.28 51.87 -39.44
C SER A 7 -9.39 50.78 -38.37
N LEU A 8 -8.18 50.33 -37.98
CA LEU A 8 -7.62 50.40 -36.61
C LEU A 8 -7.24 49.03 -35.98
N VAL A 9 -6.07 49.08 -35.33
CA VAL A 9 -5.62 48.35 -34.14
C VAL A 9 -4.88 47.02 -34.28
N LEU A 10 -3.56 47.16 -34.21
CA LEU A 10 -2.65 46.55 -33.23
C LEU A 10 -3.09 45.21 -32.59
N SER A 11 -2.35 44.18 -32.94
CA SER A 11 -2.20 42.94 -32.18
C SER A 11 -1.65 43.23 -30.77
N ALA A 12 -2.48 43.05 -29.73
CA ALA A 12 -2.02 42.88 -28.35
C ALA A 12 -3.16 42.35 -27.46
N ALA A 13 -3.32 41.02 -27.37
CA ALA A 13 -4.05 40.31 -26.30
C ALA A 13 -3.79 38.81 -26.50
N ALA A 14 -3.47 37.97 -25.52
CA ALA A 14 -3.24 38.15 -24.10
C ALA A 14 -2.46 36.90 -23.62
N LEU A 15 -1.35 37.10 -22.90
CA LEU A 15 -0.69 36.05 -22.12
C LEU A 15 -1.45 35.89 -20.81
N ILE A 16 -2.53 35.11 -20.79
CA ILE A 16 -3.20 34.72 -19.56
C ILE A 16 -3.57 33.24 -19.69
N GLY A 17 -2.84 32.37 -18.99
CA GLY A 17 -3.16 30.95 -18.98
C GLY A 17 -2.05 30.03 -18.50
N ALA A 18 -1.32 30.38 -17.44
CA ALA A 18 -0.40 29.45 -16.77
C ALA A 18 -0.73 29.36 -15.27
N LEU A 19 -1.99 29.05 -14.96
CA LEU A 19 -2.42 28.52 -13.66
C LEU A 19 -3.02 27.13 -13.91
N GLY A 20 -2.20 26.24 -14.50
CA GLY A 20 -2.55 24.85 -14.72
C GLY A 20 -2.23 24.03 -13.48
N SER A 21 -3.25 23.80 -12.65
CA SER A 21 -3.48 22.56 -11.88
C SER A 21 -2.25 21.95 -11.17
N VAL A 22 -2.07 22.31 -9.90
CA VAL A 22 -1.49 21.38 -8.92
C VAL A 22 -2.46 20.22 -8.75
N SER A 23 -2.26 19.13 -9.48
CA SER A 23 -2.92 17.85 -9.22
C SER A 23 -2.53 17.37 -7.82
N PRO A 24 -3.45 16.82 -7.02
CA PRO A 24 -3.10 16.33 -5.69
C PRO A 24 -2.21 15.08 -5.83
N THR A 25 -1.05 15.11 -5.20
CA THR A 25 -0.03 14.03 -5.18
C THR A 25 -0.43 12.86 -4.26
N VAL A 26 -1.73 12.58 -4.11
CA VAL A 26 -2.24 11.64 -3.10
C VAL A 26 -2.35 10.18 -3.58
N ASN A 27 -1.93 9.88 -4.82
CA ASN A 27 -2.21 8.57 -5.44
C ASN A 27 -1.01 7.62 -5.57
N ALA A 28 0.19 8.02 -5.12
CA ALA A 28 1.38 7.18 -5.27
C ALA A 28 1.52 6.12 -4.17
N ALA A 29 1.09 6.44 -2.94
CA ALA A 29 1.15 5.53 -1.79
C ALA A 29 0.12 4.40 -1.93
N GLU A 30 -1.16 4.73 -2.11
CA GLU A 30 -2.24 3.74 -2.40
C GLU A 30 -1.88 2.83 -3.57
N ALA A 31 -1.38 3.41 -4.67
CA ALA A 31 -0.97 2.61 -5.83
C ALA A 31 0.22 1.69 -5.53
N THR A 32 1.05 1.99 -4.54
CA THR A 32 2.19 1.15 -4.15
C THR A 32 1.74 -0.02 -3.28
N GLU A 33 0.87 0.26 -2.31
CA GLU A 33 0.24 -0.71 -1.42
C GLU A 33 -0.53 -1.75 -2.21
N GLU A 34 -1.42 -1.29 -3.10
CA GLU A 34 -2.20 -2.17 -3.97
C GLU A 34 -1.32 -3.03 -4.87
N LYS A 35 -0.27 -2.47 -5.47
CA LYS A 35 0.64 -3.24 -6.34
C LYS A 35 1.40 -4.30 -5.56
N GLY A 36 1.90 -3.96 -4.37
CA GLY A 36 2.56 -4.90 -3.47
C GLY A 36 1.63 -6.04 -3.08
N ALA A 37 0.40 -5.71 -2.67
CA ALA A 37 -0.62 -6.69 -2.33
C ALA A 37 -0.98 -7.59 -3.52
N LYS A 38 -1.18 -7.03 -4.72
CA LYS A 38 -1.53 -7.79 -5.93
C LYS A 38 -0.47 -8.86 -6.22
N ILE A 39 0.80 -8.48 -6.14
CA ILE A 39 1.92 -9.40 -6.36
C ILE A 39 1.95 -10.48 -5.29
N TYR A 40 1.92 -10.10 -4.01
CA TYR A 40 1.98 -11.05 -2.90
C TYR A 40 0.83 -12.07 -2.98
N CYS A 41 -0.40 -11.56 -3.08
CA CYS A 41 -1.62 -12.37 -3.13
C CYS A 41 -1.63 -13.31 -4.33
N PHE A 42 -1.30 -12.81 -5.52
CA PHE A 42 -1.26 -13.62 -6.74
C PHE A 42 -0.21 -14.73 -6.64
N MET A 43 0.98 -14.43 -6.12
CA MET A 43 2.03 -15.44 -6.00
C MET A 43 1.68 -16.52 -4.97
N ARG A 44 1.11 -16.13 -3.82
CA ARG A 44 0.66 -17.09 -2.80
C ARG A 44 -0.50 -17.96 -3.30
N SER A 45 -1.49 -17.38 -3.99
CA SER A 45 -2.60 -18.14 -4.58
C SER A 45 -2.14 -19.08 -5.71
N SER A 46 -1.03 -18.74 -6.38
CA SER A 46 -0.37 -19.60 -7.38
C SER A 46 0.48 -20.72 -6.77
N GLY A 47 0.51 -20.86 -5.43
CA GLY A 47 1.24 -21.93 -4.74
C GLY A 47 2.71 -21.62 -4.44
N ASN A 48 3.17 -20.38 -4.61
CA ASN A 48 4.53 -19.99 -4.21
C ASN A 48 4.63 -19.88 -2.69
N ASP A 49 5.83 -20.15 -2.16
CA ASP A 49 6.11 -19.95 -0.73
C ASP A 49 6.07 -18.46 -0.34
N HIS A 50 5.96 -18.23 0.97
CA HIS A 50 5.93 -16.88 1.54
C HIS A 50 7.17 -16.07 1.16
N THR A 51 8.38 -16.62 1.31
CA THR A 51 9.63 -15.87 1.12
C THR A 51 9.78 -15.35 -0.32
N VAL A 52 9.47 -16.18 -1.31
CA VAL A 52 9.54 -15.77 -2.73
C VAL A 52 8.48 -14.72 -3.05
N SER A 53 7.24 -14.96 -2.62
CA SER A 53 6.12 -14.03 -2.81
C SER A 53 6.36 -12.68 -2.14
N TRP A 54 6.88 -12.71 -0.91
CA TRP A 54 7.22 -11.55 -0.11
C TRP A 54 8.35 -10.74 -0.73
N ASN A 55 9.45 -11.38 -1.13
CA ASN A 55 10.59 -10.67 -1.74
C ASN A 55 10.19 -9.92 -3.01
N ALA A 56 9.33 -10.51 -3.84
CA ALA A 56 8.82 -9.88 -5.06
C ALA A 56 7.95 -8.66 -4.74
N ALA A 57 7.00 -8.79 -3.82
CA ALA A 57 6.14 -7.69 -3.40
C ALA A 57 6.94 -6.56 -2.72
N TYR A 58 7.81 -6.90 -1.76
CA TYR A 58 8.62 -5.95 -1.03
C TYR A 58 9.57 -5.18 -1.94
N ALA A 59 10.16 -5.83 -2.96
CA ALA A 59 10.98 -5.14 -3.96
C ALA A 59 10.22 -4.06 -4.74
N VAL A 60 8.91 -4.23 -4.94
CA VAL A 60 8.06 -3.24 -5.60
C VAL A 60 7.67 -2.11 -4.65
N ILE A 61 7.32 -2.46 -3.41
CA ILE A 61 6.96 -1.50 -2.36
C ILE A 61 8.15 -0.57 -2.04
N LYS A 62 9.32 -1.15 -1.77
CA LYS A 62 10.52 -0.38 -1.37
C LYS A 62 11.02 0.58 -2.45
N ARG A 63 10.72 0.32 -3.73
CA ARG A 63 11.16 1.15 -4.86
C ARG A 63 10.24 2.34 -5.12
N GLN A 64 8.95 2.21 -4.80
CA GLN A 64 7.96 3.25 -5.02
C GLN A 64 7.81 4.21 -3.82
N GLY A 65 8.31 3.84 -2.63
CA GLY A 65 8.43 4.77 -1.51
C GLY A 65 9.31 5.97 -1.88
N SER A 66 8.70 7.13 -2.11
CA SER A 66 9.33 8.33 -2.68
C SER A 66 10.20 9.13 -1.68
N GLY A 67 10.79 8.47 -0.69
CA GLY A 67 11.47 9.11 0.45
C GLY A 67 12.93 8.72 0.62
N MET A 68 13.67 9.54 1.36
CA MET A 68 15.03 9.21 1.84
C MET A 68 15.03 7.97 2.75
N PHE A 69 13.89 7.71 3.40
CA PHE A 69 13.64 6.51 4.18
C PHE A 69 12.94 5.46 3.30
N LYS A 70 13.64 4.36 3.03
CA LYS A 70 13.04 3.20 2.37
C LYS A 70 12.01 2.58 3.30
N THR A 71 10.87 2.16 2.76
CA THR A 71 9.85 1.40 3.50
C THR A 71 10.49 0.20 4.17
N SER A 72 10.33 0.08 5.49
CA SER A 72 10.81 -1.08 6.22
C SER A 72 9.98 -2.33 5.87
N PRO A 73 10.54 -3.54 6.02
CA PRO A 73 9.78 -4.78 5.84
C PRO A 73 8.49 -4.81 6.68
N GLU A 74 8.54 -4.32 7.91
CA GLU A 74 7.41 -4.31 8.85
C GLU A 74 6.33 -3.31 8.42
N HIS A 75 6.72 -2.17 7.83
CA HIS A 75 5.73 -1.23 7.31
C HIS A 75 5.10 -1.75 6.01
N ALA A 76 5.87 -2.45 5.19
CA ALA A 76 5.36 -3.08 3.97
C ALA A 76 4.34 -4.20 4.24
N SER A 77 4.49 -4.96 5.33
CA SER A 77 3.52 -6.00 5.69
C SER A 77 2.18 -5.42 6.10
N VAL A 78 2.20 -4.32 6.87
CA VAL A 78 0.99 -3.57 7.24
C VAL A 78 0.30 -3.01 6.00
N MET A 79 1.05 -2.37 5.10
CA MET A 79 0.51 -1.83 3.84
C MET A 79 -0.18 -2.88 2.96
N ILE A 80 0.42 -4.07 2.81
CA ILE A 80 -0.22 -5.17 2.07
C ILE A 80 -1.52 -5.61 2.78
N THR A 81 -1.48 -5.74 4.11
CA THR A 81 -2.64 -6.16 4.91
C THR A 81 -3.78 -5.16 4.81
N GLU A 82 -3.48 -3.87 4.89
CA GLU A 82 -4.45 -2.78 4.75
C GLU A 82 -5.11 -2.81 3.37
N ALA A 83 -4.34 -2.97 2.29
CA ALA A 83 -4.88 -3.08 0.93
C ALA A 83 -5.83 -4.29 0.77
N VAL A 84 -5.45 -5.46 1.31
CA VAL A 84 -6.25 -6.69 1.20
C VAL A 84 -7.55 -6.60 1.99
N VAL A 85 -7.51 -6.01 3.19
CA VAL A 85 -8.70 -5.86 4.05
C VAL A 85 -9.61 -4.75 3.54
N LYS A 86 -9.05 -3.68 2.95
CA LYS A 86 -9.80 -2.57 2.39
C LYS A 86 -10.66 -2.98 1.19
N ASP A 87 -10.15 -3.87 0.33
CA ASP A 87 -10.86 -4.33 -0.87
C ASP A 87 -10.70 -5.85 -1.10
N PRO A 88 -11.34 -6.71 -0.28
CA PRO A 88 -11.16 -8.16 -0.37
C PRO A 88 -11.66 -8.74 -1.70
N GLY A 89 -12.53 -8.04 -2.41
CA GLY A 89 -13.00 -8.46 -3.74
C GLY A 89 -11.89 -8.46 -4.80
N ASN A 90 -10.90 -7.60 -4.64
CA ASN A 90 -9.74 -7.50 -5.54
C ASN A 90 -8.58 -8.43 -5.12
N PHE A 91 -8.69 -9.07 -3.96
CA PHE A 91 -7.71 -9.98 -3.38
C PHE A 91 -8.36 -11.28 -2.88
N PRO A 92 -9.08 -12.02 -3.74
CA PRO A 92 -9.79 -13.23 -3.33
C PRO A 92 -8.80 -14.25 -2.73
N ASP A 93 -9.22 -14.88 -1.64
CA ASP A 93 -8.46 -15.91 -0.91
C ASP A 93 -7.09 -15.48 -0.38
N CYS A 94 -6.72 -14.20 -0.48
CA CYS A 94 -5.43 -13.71 0.00
C CYS A 94 -5.35 -13.60 1.53
N GLY A 95 -6.50 -13.39 2.18
CA GLY A 95 -6.59 -13.24 3.64
C GLY A 95 -5.93 -14.37 4.43
N GLN A 96 -5.96 -15.60 3.89
CA GLN A 96 -5.35 -16.77 4.53
C GLN A 96 -3.80 -16.72 4.58
N PHE A 97 -3.18 -15.84 3.78
CA PHE A 97 -1.73 -15.70 3.68
C PHE A 97 -1.18 -14.48 4.42
N LEU A 98 -2.04 -13.62 4.99
CA LEU A 98 -1.61 -12.40 5.65
C LEU A 98 -0.85 -12.67 6.95
N GLY A 99 -1.14 -13.78 7.64
CA GLY A 99 -0.42 -14.17 8.87
C GLY A 99 1.08 -14.37 8.66
N ASP A 100 1.47 -14.91 7.50
CA ASP A 100 2.88 -15.16 7.16
C ASP A 100 3.71 -13.86 7.11
N LEU A 101 3.08 -12.72 6.78
CA LEU A 101 3.73 -11.40 6.71
C LEU A 101 4.25 -10.90 8.06
N PHE A 102 3.79 -11.48 9.17
CA PHE A 102 4.14 -11.08 10.53
C PHE A 102 4.90 -12.17 11.29
N GLY A 103 5.51 -13.12 10.57
CA GLY A 103 6.22 -14.26 11.19
C GLY A 103 5.27 -15.39 11.62
N GLY A 104 4.07 -15.46 11.02
CA GLY A 104 3.16 -16.58 11.18
C GLY A 104 3.86 -17.89 10.86
N ASN A 105 3.89 -18.78 11.84
CA ASN A 105 4.38 -20.14 11.68
C ASN A 105 3.57 -20.81 10.57
N THR A 106 4.23 -21.55 9.68
CA THR A 106 3.72 -22.17 8.44
C THR A 106 2.71 -23.30 8.67
N GLN A 107 1.68 -23.08 9.49
CA GLN A 107 0.48 -23.91 9.48
C GLN A 107 -0.65 -23.14 8.79
N PRO A 108 -1.34 -23.76 7.80
CA PRO A 108 -2.63 -23.23 7.39
C PRO A 108 -3.49 -23.07 8.64
N ALA A 109 -4.16 -21.92 8.76
CA ALA A 109 -5.07 -21.63 9.85
C ALA A 109 -6.28 -22.57 9.74
N ASN A 110 -6.15 -23.78 10.24
CA ASN A 110 -7.27 -24.68 10.44
C ASN A 110 -8.09 -24.09 11.60
N ALA A 111 -9.41 -24.21 11.58
CA ALA A 111 -10.28 -23.70 12.65
C ALA A 111 -9.89 -24.21 14.07
N ALA A 112 -9.08 -25.27 14.16
CA ALA A 112 -8.50 -25.79 15.39
C ALA A 112 -7.39 -24.89 16.00
N THR A 113 -6.65 -24.12 15.20
CA THR A 113 -5.51 -23.30 15.68
C THR A 113 -5.92 -21.98 16.33
N LEU A 114 -7.14 -21.48 16.09
CA LEU A 114 -7.67 -20.29 16.80
C LEU A 114 -7.96 -20.56 18.29
N GLY A 115 -8.03 -21.83 18.71
CA GLY A 115 -8.23 -22.23 20.10
C GLY A 115 -6.94 -22.39 20.92
N GLN A 116 -5.76 -22.21 20.32
CA GLN A 116 -4.48 -22.56 20.96
C GLN A 116 -3.44 -21.43 20.89
N SER A 117 -3.86 -20.18 21.05
CA SER A 117 -2.99 -19.13 21.60
C SER A 117 -3.04 -19.21 23.13
N SER A 118 -2.41 -20.23 23.70
CA SER A 118 -2.21 -20.36 25.15
C SER A 118 -0.99 -21.22 25.44
N SER A 119 0.19 -20.68 25.16
CA SER A 119 1.43 -21.08 25.83
C SER A 119 2.50 -20.03 25.59
N ILE A 120 2.34 -18.88 26.26
CA ILE A 120 3.49 -18.01 26.56
C ILE A 120 4.30 -18.78 27.61
N PRO A 121 5.60 -19.08 27.39
CA PRO A 121 6.42 -19.63 28.46
C PRO A 121 6.61 -18.57 29.54
N SER A 122 6.08 -18.87 30.72
CA SER A 122 6.30 -18.11 31.95
C SER A 122 7.80 -18.00 32.23
N SER A 123 8.36 -16.81 32.08
CA SER A 123 9.59 -16.42 32.75
C SER A 123 9.24 -15.33 33.76
N THR A 124 9.27 -15.74 35.01
CA THR A 124 9.27 -14.91 36.22
C THR A 124 10.41 -13.88 36.11
N ASP A 125 10.11 -12.58 36.07
CA ASP A 125 10.52 -11.59 37.09
C ASP A 125 10.09 -10.16 36.67
N ASP A 126 10.05 -9.27 37.66
CA ASP A 126 9.82 -7.81 37.58
C ASP A 126 8.37 -7.29 37.50
N THR A 127 7.68 -7.41 38.64
CA THR A 127 6.62 -6.47 39.04
C THR A 127 7.26 -5.12 39.37
N THR A 128 7.14 -4.11 38.49
CA THR A 128 6.95 -2.68 38.83
C THR A 128 7.05 -1.77 37.59
N ARG A 129 6.10 -1.83 36.65
CA ARG A 129 6.05 -0.80 35.61
C ARG A 129 4.66 -0.62 35.03
N TYR A 130 3.84 0.16 35.73
CA TYR A 130 2.83 1.10 35.21
C TYR A 130 1.63 1.18 36.17
N SER A 131 1.73 2.14 37.08
CA SER A 131 0.57 2.86 37.59
C SER A 131 0.53 4.19 36.86
N TYR A 132 -0.52 4.46 36.08
CA TYR A 132 -1.11 5.78 35.82
C TYR A 132 -2.50 5.58 35.22
#